data_AF-A0A7J2NSZ1-F1
#
_entry.id   AF-A0A7J2NSZ1-F1
#
_cell.length_a   1.000
_cell.length_b   1.000
_cell.length_c   1.000
_cell.angle_alpha   90.00
_cell.angle_beta   90.00
_cell.angle_gamma   90.00
#
_symmetry.space_group_name_H-M   'P 1'
#
loop_
_entity.id
_entity.type
_entity.pdbx_description
1 polymer ?
#
loop_
_entity_poly.entity_id
_entity_poly.type
_entity_poly.pdbx_seq_one_letter_code
_entity_poly.pdbx_strand_id
1 'polypeptide(L)'
;MAIDFLDAVKYPFSSKENIINLLIGSVMNIVWWLLLPGILVLGYVVRFAENTLQGNPNMPVWNTWLSLKDNIKKGFSVLAIVILYILLPFLIIQAALFFSGVDTELASEGVQDVSAVTLSFVSVGVVLIAVVLFLLPMALMEYVSTGRITDAFNLGDIFSRITLNFLSYFVTHLVVFAFFVITVLMISLPFINMISGALLFIVMIFATRIYAKLFAGSQATSKYPVRY
;
A
#
# COMPACT_ATOMS: atom_id res chain seq x y z
N MET A 1 -22.17 -2.48 -0.52
CA MET A 1 -21.74 -3.67 -1.30
C MET A 1 -21.09 -4.64 -0.33
N ALA A 2 -21.52 -5.90 -0.27
CA ALA A 2 -20.85 -6.89 0.58
C ALA A 2 -19.48 -7.23 -0.01
N ILE A 3 -18.42 -7.16 0.79
CA ILE A 3 -17.06 -7.50 0.35
C ILE A 3 -16.95 -9.03 0.30
N ASP A 4 -16.62 -9.55 -0.88
CA ASP A 4 -16.27 -10.96 -1.03
C ASP A 4 -14.75 -11.14 -0.85
N PHE A 5 -14.36 -11.33 0.42
CA PHE A 5 -12.96 -11.63 0.78
C PHE A 5 -12.51 -12.98 0.20
N LEU A 6 -13.42 -13.94 0.06
CA LEU A 6 -13.10 -15.27 -0.43
C LEU A 6 -12.76 -15.23 -1.93
N ASP A 7 -13.49 -14.45 -2.72
CA ASP A 7 -13.13 -14.17 -4.11
C ASP A 7 -11.73 -13.56 -4.18
N ALA A 8 -11.42 -12.58 -3.33
CA ALA A 8 -10.12 -11.92 -3.36
C ALA A 8 -8.95 -12.89 -3.05
N VAL A 9 -9.15 -13.85 -2.14
CA VAL A 9 -8.15 -14.90 -1.82
C VAL A 9 -8.05 -15.94 -2.94
N LYS A 10 -9.17 -16.35 -3.54
CA LYS A 10 -9.18 -17.38 -4.59
C LYS A 10 -8.70 -16.84 -5.94
N TYR A 11 -8.88 -15.55 -6.19
CA TYR A 11 -8.63 -14.93 -7.48
C TYR A 11 -7.24 -15.19 -8.07
N PRO A 12 -6.13 -15.07 -7.32
CA PRO A 12 -4.80 -15.37 -7.86
C PRO A 12 -4.61 -16.82 -8.32
N PHE A 13 -5.47 -17.73 -7.85
CA PHE A 13 -5.42 -19.16 -8.13
C PHE A 13 -6.50 -19.60 -9.14
N SER A 14 -7.22 -18.67 -9.75
CA SER A 14 -8.35 -18.98 -10.66
C SER A 14 -7.92 -19.49 -12.03
N SER A 15 -6.70 -19.19 -12.48
CA SER A 15 -6.16 -19.62 -13.77
C SER A 15 -4.68 -19.92 -13.68
N LYS A 16 -4.16 -20.72 -14.62
CA LYS A 16 -2.72 -21.04 -14.68
C LYS A 16 -1.89 -19.78 -14.89
N GLU A 17 -2.38 -18.86 -15.71
CA GLU A 17 -1.74 -17.59 -16.02
C GLU A 17 -1.65 -16.69 -14.77
N ASN A 18 -2.73 -16.62 -13.96
CA ASN A 18 -2.73 -15.87 -12.71
C ASN A 18 -1.72 -16.45 -11.71
N ILE A 19 -1.65 -17.78 -11.60
CA ILE A 19 -0.67 -18.45 -10.75
C ILE A 19 0.77 -18.13 -11.20
N ILE A 20 1.06 -18.19 -12.49
CA ILE A 20 2.39 -17.85 -13.03
C ILE A 20 2.75 -16.40 -12.71
N ASN A 21 1.83 -15.46 -12.93
CA ASN A 21 2.06 -14.05 -12.65
C ASN A 21 2.21 -13.77 -11.14
N LEU A 22 1.48 -14.50 -10.30
CA LEU A 22 1.62 -14.44 -8.84
C LEU A 22 3.01 -14.93 -8.40
N LEU A 23 3.50 -16.04 -8.96
CA LEU A 23 4.82 -16.59 -8.66
C LEU A 23 5.94 -15.63 -9.09
N ILE A 24 5.86 -15.07 -10.30
CA ILE A 24 6.86 -14.08 -10.78
C ILE A 24 6.90 -12.87 -9.85
N GLY A 25 5.73 -12.31 -9.50
CA GLY A 25 5.66 -11.17 -8.60
C GLY A 25 6.15 -11.47 -7.19
N SER A 26 5.91 -12.69 -6.69
CA SER A 26 6.43 -13.15 -5.40
C SER A 26 7.97 -13.23 -5.40
N VAL A 27 8.56 -13.81 -6.46
CA VAL A 27 10.03 -13.85 -6.64
C VAL A 27 10.61 -12.45 -6.76
N MET A 28 9.98 -11.56 -7.53
CA MET A 28 10.41 -10.16 -7.65
C MET A 28 10.34 -9.42 -6.31
N ASN A 29 9.30 -9.70 -5.50
CA ASN A 29 9.19 -9.12 -4.18
C ASN A 29 10.28 -9.63 -3.24
N ILE A 30 10.63 -10.92 -3.26
CA ILE A 30 11.73 -11.45 -2.44
C ILE A 30 13.04 -10.66 -2.66
N VAL A 31 13.32 -10.27 -3.90
CA VAL A 31 14.53 -9.50 -4.25
C VAL A 31 14.30 -7.98 -4.23
N TRP A 32 13.30 -7.49 -3.49
CA TRP A 32 12.94 -6.07 -3.42
C TRP A 32 14.09 -5.17 -2.95
N TRP A 33 15.00 -5.70 -2.13
CA TRP A 33 16.17 -5.00 -1.60
C TRP A 33 17.13 -4.49 -2.69
N LEU A 34 17.03 -5.01 -3.93
CA LEU A 34 17.73 -4.50 -5.10
C LEU A 34 17.11 -3.20 -5.67
N LEU A 35 16.11 -2.62 -5.00
CA LEU A 35 15.33 -1.42 -5.35
C LEU A 35 14.49 -1.56 -6.63
N LEU A 36 15.13 -1.89 -7.75
CA LEU A 36 14.46 -2.01 -9.06
C LEU A 36 13.34 -3.06 -9.06
N PRO A 37 13.50 -4.27 -8.48
CA PRO A 37 12.39 -5.22 -8.37
C PRO A 37 11.23 -4.69 -7.52
N GLY A 38 11.51 -3.94 -6.46
CA GLY A 38 10.49 -3.28 -5.65
C GLY A 38 9.66 -2.27 -6.47
N ILE A 39 10.33 -1.42 -7.26
CA ILE A 39 9.67 -0.45 -8.14
C ILE A 39 8.80 -1.17 -9.19
N LEU A 40 9.32 -2.26 -9.78
CA LEU A 40 8.57 -3.08 -10.73
C LEU A 40 7.30 -3.69 -10.11
N VAL A 41 7.40 -4.17 -8.86
CA VAL A 41 6.27 -4.71 -8.09
C VAL A 41 5.22 -3.62 -7.84
N LEU A 42 5.62 -2.42 -7.43
CA LEU A 42 4.69 -1.31 -7.21
C LEU A 42 3.89 -0.97 -8.48
N GLY A 43 4.57 -0.85 -9.63
CA GLY A 43 3.87 -0.55 -10.88
C GLY A 43 3.03 -1.71 -11.41
N TYR A 44 3.44 -2.95 -11.14
CA TYR A 44 2.61 -4.12 -11.43
C TYR A 44 1.30 -4.09 -10.63
N VAL A 45 1.37 -3.74 -9.34
CA VAL A 45 0.19 -3.61 -8.48
C VAL A 45 -0.77 -2.54 -9.01
N VAL A 46 -0.26 -1.43 -9.55
CA VAL A 46 -1.09 -0.41 -10.21
C VAL A 46 -1.82 -0.99 -11.43
N ARG A 47 -1.11 -1.67 -12.34
CA ARG A 47 -1.74 -2.32 -13.51
C ARG A 47 -2.76 -3.38 -13.09
N PHE A 48 -2.49 -4.09 -12.01
CA PHE A 48 -3.42 -5.05 -11.46
C PHE A 48 -4.69 -4.37 -10.94
N ALA A 49 -4.55 -3.22 -10.26
CA ALA A 49 -5.68 -2.39 -9.86
C ALA A 49 -6.47 -1.89 -11.08
N GLU A 50 -5.80 -1.38 -12.12
CA GLU A 50 -6.43 -0.95 -13.39
C GLU A 50 -7.25 -2.08 -14.02
N ASN A 51 -6.66 -3.28 -14.17
CA ASN A 51 -7.36 -4.47 -14.66
C ASN A 51 -8.60 -4.77 -13.80
N THR A 52 -8.48 -4.67 -12.48
CA THR A 52 -9.59 -4.91 -11.56
C THR A 52 -10.70 -3.87 -11.74
N LEU A 53 -10.36 -2.59 -11.91
CA LEU A 53 -11.33 -1.52 -12.16
C LEU A 53 -12.02 -1.67 -13.52
N GLN A 54 -11.31 -2.17 -14.52
CA GLN A 54 -11.84 -2.46 -15.86
C GLN A 54 -12.64 -3.77 -15.93
N GLY A 55 -12.73 -4.53 -14.83
CA GLY A 55 -13.41 -5.82 -14.79
C GLY A 55 -12.67 -6.94 -15.53
N ASN A 56 -11.38 -6.77 -15.82
CA ASN A 56 -10.57 -7.81 -16.44
C ASN A 56 -10.35 -8.98 -15.46
N PRO A 57 -10.67 -10.23 -15.86
CA PRO A 57 -10.58 -11.39 -14.98
C PRO A 57 -9.15 -11.89 -14.74
N ASN A 58 -8.15 -11.35 -15.43
CA ASN A 58 -6.78 -11.84 -15.37
C ASN A 58 -5.81 -10.80 -14.81
N MET A 59 -4.78 -11.31 -14.13
CA MET A 59 -3.62 -10.53 -13.72
C MET A 59 -2.86 -9.99 -14.94
N PRO A 60 -2.22 -8.81 -14.82
CA PRO A 60 -1.33 -8.30 -15.86
C PRO A 60 -0.18 -9.27 -16.13
N VAL A 61 0.29 -9.31 -17.39
CA VAL A 61 1.50 -10.06 -17.73
C VAL A 61 2.77 -9.31 -17.32
N TRP A 62 3.77 -10.05 -16.88
CA TRP A 62 5.12 -9.56 -16.52
C TRP A 62 6.10 -9.53 -17.70
N ASN A 63 6.01 -10.52 -18.58
CA ASN A 63 7.10 -10.97 -19.46
C ASN A 63 7.24 -10.21 -20.78
N THR A 64 6.68 -9.00 -20.90
CA THR A 64 6.88 -8.15 -22.08
C THR A 64 7.74 -6.94 -21.75
N TRP A 65 8.53 -6.47 -22.71
CA TRP A 65 9.33 -5.26 -22.53
C TRP A 65 8.42 -4.05 -22.21
N LEU A 66 7.29 -3.96 -22.90
CA LEU A 66 6.29 -2.91 -22.68
C LEU A 66 5.72 -2.95 -21.25
N SER A 67 5.42 -4.13 -20.70
CA SER A 67 4.96 -4.25 -19.31
C SER A 67 6.02 -3.80 -18.31
N LEU A 68 7.28 -4.15 -18.51
CA LEU A 68 8.36 -3.72 -17.60
C LEU A 68 8.53 -2.20 -17.61
N LYS A 69 8.50 -1.58 -18.79
CA LYS A 69 8.58 -0.11 -18.92
C LYS A 69 7.41 0.59 -18.23
N ASP A 70 6.19 0.07 -18.40
CA ASP A 70 5.00 0.61 -17.76
C ASP A 70 5.04 0.45 -16.23
N ASN A 71 5.46 -0.74 -15.76
CA ASN A 71 5.67 -1.00 -14.33
C ASN A 71 6.68 -0.02 -13.71
N ILE A 72 7.78 0.29 -14.40
CA ILE A 72 8.77 1.26 -13.87
C ILE A 72 8.12 2.65 -13.69
N LYS A 73 7.42 3.15 -14.70
CA LYS A 73 6.78 4.48 -14.64
C LYS A 73 5.74 4.58 -13.53
N LYS A 74 4.84 3.58 -13.45
CA LYS A 74 3.80 3.52 -12.42
C LYS A 74 4.41 3.30 -11.03
N GLY A 75 5.45 2.48 -10.93
CA GLY A 75 6.19 2.25 -9.70
C GLY A 75 6.82 3.51 -9.14
N PHE A 76 7.48 4.32 -9.98
CA PHE A 76 8.00 5.62 -9.56
C PHE A 76 6.90 6.59 -9.14
N SER A 77 5.75 6.56 -9.80
CA SER A 77 4.60 7.41 -9.44
C SER A 77 4.05 7.04 -8.06
N VAL A 78 3.86 5.73 -7.80
CA VAL A 78 3.46 5.23 -6.48
C VAL A 78 4.51 5.57 -5.43
N LEU A 79 5.79 5.37 -5.72
CA LEU A 79 6.88 5.70 -4.81
C LEU A 79 6.86 7.19 -4.45
N ALA A 80 6.67 8.08 -5.43
CA ALA A 80 6.55 9.51 -5.19
C ALA A 80 5.33 9.85 -4.32
N ILE A 81 4.17 9.24 -4.58
CA ILE A 81 2.96 9.42 -3.75
C ILE A 81 3.24 8.99 -2.31
N VAL A 82 3.76 7.78 -2.11
CA VAL A 82 4.06 7.24 -0.79
C VAL A 82 5.05 8.14 -0.05
N ILE A 83 6.14 8.56 -0.70
CA ILE A 83 7.13 9.48 -0.11
C ILE A 83 6.46 10.77 0.35
N LEU A 84 5.64 11.41 -0.49
CA LEU A 84 4.98 12.66 -0.14
C LEU A 84 4.00 12.50 1.03
N TYR A 85 3.30 11.36 1.10
CA TYR A 85 2.40 11.03 2.21
C TYR A 85 3.14 10.80 3.53
N ILE A 86 4.28 10.10 3.52
CA ILE A 86 5.05 9.81 4.74
C ILE A 86 5.98 10.96 5.17
N LEU A 87 6.30 11.88 4.25
CA LEU A 87 7.24 12.97 4.49
C LEU A 87 6.84 13.83 5.68
N LEU A 88 5.57 14.23 5.77
CA LEU A 88 5.09 15.09 6.85
C LEU A 88 5.18 14.40 8.23
N PRO A 89 4.62 13.19 8.45
CA PRO A 89 4.81 12.47 9.71
C PRO A 89 6.29 12.27 10.07
N PHE A 90 7.12 11.94 9.07
CA PHE A 90 8.55 11.75 9.26
C PHE A 90 9.24 13.04 9.75
N LEU A 91 8.99 14.18 9.10
CA LEU A 91 9.58 15.46 9.51
C LEU A 91 9.16 15.87 10.93
N ILE A 92 7.93 15.58 11.34
CA ILE A 92 7.45 15.87 12.71
C ILE A 92 8.18 14.99 13.74
N ILE A 93 8.38 13.71 13.44
CA ILE A 93 9.15 12.79 14.30
C ILE A 93 10.62 13.25 14.37
N GLN A 94 11.23 13.63 13.24
CA GLN A 94 12.60 14.11 13.23
C GLN A 94 12.76 15.43 14.00
N ALA A 95 11.81 16.36 13.89
CA ALA A 95 11.78 17.58 14.69
C ALA A 95 11.68 17.25 16.19
N ALA A 96 10.84 16.26 16.56
CA ALA A 96 10.73 15.77 17.93
C ALA A 96 12.07 15.37 18.54
N LEU A 97 12.83 14.57 17.78
CA LEU A 97 14.12 14.03 18.18
C LEU A 97 15.21 15.10 18.21
N PHE A 98 15.14 16.08 17.30
CA PHE A 98 16.07 17.21 17.29
C PHE A 98 15.89 18.10 18.52
N PHE A 99 14.65 18.46 18.86
CA PHE A 99 14.36 19.35 19.99
C PHE A 99 14.46 18.66 21.36
N SER A 100 14.51 17.33 21.41
CA SER A 100 14.66 16.58 22.66
C SER A 100 16.09 16.54 23.21
N GLY A 101 17.09 16.92 22.40
CA GLY A 101 18.51 16.81 22.79
C GLY A 101 19.01 15.36 22.89
N VAL A 102 18.27 14.39 22.34
CA VAL A 102 18.71 12.99 22.26
C VAL A 102 19.79 12.87 21.17
N ASP A 103 21.05 12.81 21.57
CA ASP A 103 22.14 12.44 20.67
C ASP A 103 21.95 10.99 20.23
N THR A 104 21.71 10.79 18.92
CA THR A 104 21.46 9.47 18.32
C THR A 104 22.67 8.52 18.39
N GLU A 105 23.85 9.03 18.77
CA GLU A 105 25.08 8.23 18.96
C GLU A 105 25.16 7.52 20.32
N LEU A 106 24.38 7.92 21.33
CA LEU A 106 24.49 7.41 22.71
C LEU A 106 23.39 6.42 23.12
N ALA A 107 22.53 5.98 22.19
CA ALA A 107 21.40 5.10 22.48
C ALA A 107 21.78 3.65 22.87
N SER A 108 23.07 3.31 22.93
CA SER A 108 23.55 1.96 23.29
C SER A 108 23.61 1.71 24.80
N GLU A 109 23.46 2.71 25.65
CA GLU A 109 23.52 2.55 27.12
C GLU A 109 22.20 3.00 27.77
N GLY A 110 21.33 2.01 28.03
CA GLY A 110 20.27 2.04 29.04
C GLY A 110 19.41 3.29 29.16
N VAL A 111 18.23 3.26 28.51
CA VAL A 111 17.05 4.14 28.73
C VAL A 111 17.40 5.59 29.13
N GLN A 112 17.68 6.41 28.11
CA GLN A 112 17.71 7.86 28.27
C GLN A 112 16.34 8.36 28.77
N ASP A 113 16.34 9.32 29.69
CA ASP A 113 15.15 10.05 30.14
C ASP A 113 14.44 10.68 28.92
N VAL A 114 13.38 10.03 28.43
CA VAL A 114 12.59 10.53 27.32
C VAL A 114 11.77 11.72 27.83
N SER A 115 12.16 12.94 27.43
CA SER A 115 11.43 14.14 27.83
C SER A 115 9.94 14.05 27.46
N ALA A 116 9.06 14.64 28.28
CA ALA A 116 7.61 14.70 27.99
C ALA A 116 7.30 15.36 26.62
N VAL A 117 8.18 16.25 26.16
CA VAL A 117 8.11 16.89 24.85
C VAL A 117 8.36 15.87 23.73
N THR A 118 9.41 15.04 23.85
CA THR A 118 9.72 13.97 22.90
C THR A 118 8.55 13.00 22.75
N LEU A 119 8.00 12.54 23.89
CA LEU A 119 6.88 11.60 23.88
C LEU A 119 5.64 12.20 23.20
N SER A 120 5.38 13.49 23.41
CA SER A 120 4.23 14.19 22.80
C SER A 120 4.36 14.25 21.28
N PHE A 121 5.50 14.68 20.74
CA PHE A 121 5.71 14.77 19.30
C PHE A 121 5.80 13.40 18.62
N VAL A 122 6.44 12.39 19.24
CA VAL A 122 6.44 11.02 18.74
C VAL A 122 5.01 10.47 18.67
N SER A 123 4.20 10.71 19.71
CA SER A 123 2.78 10.30 19.70
C SER A 123 2.00 10.92 18.56
N VAL A 124 2.19 12.23 18.31
CA VAL A 124 1.58 12.92 17.16
C VAL A 124 2.05 12.31 15.84
N GLY A 125 3.35 12.06 15.69
CA GLY A 125 3.92 11.42 14.50
C GLY A 125 3.33 10.03 14.24
N VAL A 126 3.18 9.20 15.27
CA VAL A 126 2.57 7.87 15.18
C VAL A 126 1.11 7.97 14.75
N VAL A 127 0.34 8.90 15.32
CA VAL A 127 -1.05 9.14 14.91
C VAL A 127 -1.13 9.57 13.44
N LEU A 128 -0.23 10.45 13.00
CA LEU A 128 -0.18 10.89 11.60
C LEU A 128 0.20 9.75 10.65
N ILE A 129 1.12 8.87 11.04
CA ILE A 129 1.43 7.65 10.26
C ILE A 129 0.18 6.77 10.16
N ALA A 130 -0.55 6.56 11.25
CA ALA A 130 -1.78 5.76 11.22
C ALA A 130 -2.85 6.38 10.30
N VAL A 131 -3.01 7.71 10.32
CA VAL A 131 -3.90 8.43 9.40
C VAL A 131 -3.46 8.26 7.96
N VAL A 132 -2.16 8.43 7.67
CA VAL A 132 -1.61 8.25 6.33
C VAL A 132 -1.84 6.82 5.83
N LEU A 133 -1.52 5.80 6.63
CA LEU A 133 -1.73 4.40 6.27
C LEU A 133 -3.20 4.07 6.02
N PHE A 134 -4.11 4.74 6.72
CA PHE A 134 -5.55 4.60 6.51
C PHE A 134 -6.05 5.29 5.24
N LEU A 135 -5.46 6.41 4.82
CA LEU A 135 -5.88 7.14 3.62
C LEU A 135 -5.23 6.60 2.33
N LEU A 136 -3.99 6.11 2.45
CA LEU A 136 -3.11 5.78 1.33
C LEU A 136 -3.72 4.77 0.34
N PRO A 137 -4.41 3.69 0.74
CA PRO A 137 -4.98 2.75 -0.24
C PRO A 137 -5.99 3.42 -1.17
N MET A 138 -6.78 4.35 -0.64
CA MET A 138 -7.77 5.09 -1.42
C MET A 138 -7.07 6.16 -2.30
N ALA A 139 -6.11 6.89 -1.75
CA ALA A 139 -5.26 7.79 -2.53
C ALA A 139 -4.63 7.12 -3.76
N LEU A 140 -4.11 5.89 -3.60
CA LEU A 140 -3.56 5.11 -4.70
C LEU A 140 -4.63 4.71 -5.72
N MET A 141 -5.86 4.41 -5.30
CA MET A 141 -6.96 4.12 -6.24
C MET A 141 -7.38 5.33 -7.06
N GLU A 142 -7.31 6.56 -6.52
CA GLU A 142 -7.52 7.79 -7.31
C GLU A 142 -6.46 7.95 -8.41
N TYR A 143 -5.20 7.71 -8.06
CA TYR A 143 -4.12 7.68 -9.04
C TYR A 143 -4.34 6.60 -10.11
N VAL A 144 -4.68 5.38 -9.69
CA VAL A 144 -4.98 4.25 -10.61
C VAL A 144 -6.13 4.61 -11.56
N SER A 145 -7.16 5.29 -11.06
CA SER A 145 -8.34 5.65 -11.84
C SER A 145 -8.08 6.69 -12.93
N THR A 146 -7.15 7.60 -12.69
CA THR A 146 -6.99 8.83 -13.48
C THR A 146 -5.65 8.91 -14.19
N GLY A 147 -4.66 8.14 -13.73
CA GLY A 147 -3.26 8.23 -14.14
C GLY A 147 -2.54 9.49 -13.64
N ARG A 148 -3.20 10.37 -12.87
CA ARG A 148 -2.64 11.65 -12.41
C ARG A 148 -2.22 11.56 -10.94
N ILE A 149 -0.95 11.84 -10.68
CA ILE A 149 -0.37 11.82 -9.31
C ILE A 149 -1.09 12.82 -8.39
N THR A 150 -1.52 13.96 -8.93
CA THR A 150 -2.23 15.01 -8.19
C THR A 150 -3.53 14.52 -7.55
N ASP A 151 -4.20 13.57 -8.18
CA ASP A 151 -5.52 13.10 -7.75
C ASP A 151 -5.40 12.23 -6.50
N ALA A 152 -4.23 11.62 -6.27
CA ALA A 152 -3.91 10.96 -5.01
C ALA A 152 -3.86 11.92 -3.81
N PHE A 153 -3.86 13.24 -4.00
CA PHE A 153 -3.83 14.23 -2.92
C PHE A 153 -5.15 15.01 -2.78
N ASN A 154 -6.18 14.64 -3.55
CA ASN A 154 -7.50 15.23 -3.37
C ASN A 154 -8.19 14.61 -2.15
N LEU A 155 -7.82 15.10 -0.96
CA LEU A 155 -8.31 14.58 0.31
C LEU A 155 -9.84 14.63 0.41
N GLY A 156 -10.49 15.63 -0.19
CA GLY A 156 -11.95 15.74 -0.20
C GLY A 156 -12.62 14.53 -0.87
N ASP A 157 -12.14 14.16 -2.05
CA ASP A 157 -12.64 13.00 -2.79
C ASP A 157 -12.31 11.68 -2.05
N ILE A 158 -11.10 11.57 -1.52
CA ILE A 158 -10.65 10.41 -0.74
C ILE A 158 -11.56 10.20 0.48
N PHE A 159 -11.78 11.23 1.30
CA PHE A 159 -12.64 11.14 2.49
C PHE A 159 -14.10 10.84 2.11
N SER A 160 -14.61 11.48 1.07
CA SER A 160 -15.96 11.22 0.56
C SER A 160 -16.13 9.74 0.20
N ARG A 161 -15.17 9.15 -0.51
CA ARG A 161 -15.25 7.75 -0.92
C ARG A 161 -15.10 6.76 0.22
N ILE A 162 -14.22 7.05 1.18
CA ILE A 162 -14.08 6.24 2.39
C ILE A 162 -15.40 6.26 3.16
N THR A 163 -16.01 7.43 3.34
CA THR A 163 -17.24 7.58 4.14
C THR A 163 -18.46 6.95 3.48
N LEU A 164 -18.55 6.92 2.15
CA LEU A 164 -19.64 6.24 1.41
C LEU A 164 -19.79 4.76 1.78
N ASN A 165 -18.70 4.06 2.06
CA ASN A 165 -18.70 2.65 2.48
C ASN A 165 -17.80 2.43 3.70
N PHE A 166 -17.91 3.31 4.70
CA PHE A 166 -16.98 3.37 5.84
C PHE A 166 -16.77 2.02 6.53
N LEU A 167 -17.86 1.33 6.89
CA LEU A 167 -17.77 0.05 7.61
C LEU A 167 -17.01 -1.00 6.78
N SER A 168 -17.31 -1.11 5.49
CA SER A 168 -16.64 -2.04 4.57
C SER A 168 -15.16 -1.68 4.40
N TYR A 169 -14.84 -0.39 4.28
CA TYR A 169 -13.46 0.10 4.19
C TYR A 169 -12.66 -0.17 5.46
N PHE A 170 -13.26 0.07 6.62
CA PHE A 170 -12.65 -0.14 7.93
C PHE A 170 -12.39 -1.62 8.22
N VAL A 171 -13.37 -2.50 7.94
CA VAL A 171 -13.18 -3.95 8.06
C VAL A 171 -12.08 -4.44 7.11
N THR A 172 -12.02 -3.92 5.89
CA THR A 172 -10.93 -4.23 4.94
C THR A 172 -9.58 -3.86 5.52
N HIS A 173 -9.46 -2.66 6.10
CA HIS A 173 -8.24 -2.22 6.76
C HIS A 173 -7.83 -3.16 7.88
N LEU A 174 -8.76 -3.58 8.73
CA LEU A 174 -8.48 -4.50 9.84
C LEU A 174 -7.97 -5.86 9.33
N VAL A 175 -8.60 -6.41 8.29
CA VAL A 175 -8.19 -7.69 7.69
C VAL A 175 -6.81 -7.58 7.04
N VAL A 176 -6.57 -6.53 6.24
CA VAL A 176 -5.25 -6.29 5.61
C VAL A 176 -4.18 -6.06 6.67
N PHE A 177 -4.48 -5.32 7.73
CA PHE A 177 -3.58 -5.10 8.87
C PHE A 177 -3.24 -6.41 9.58
N ALA A 178 -4.23 -7.29 9.81
CA ALA A 178 -3.97 -8.61 10.40
C ALA A 178 -3.00 -9.45 9.54
N PHE A 179 -3.19 -9.48 8.22
CA PHE A 179 -2.27 -10.15 7.30
C PHE A 179 -0.88 -9.52 7.30
N PHE A 180 -0.80 -8.19 7.37
CA PHE A 180 0.46 -7.47 7.48
C PHE A 180 1.21 -7.84 8.77
N VAL A 181 0.52 -7.84 9.93
CA VAL A 181 1.12 -8.26 11.21
C VAL A 181 1.65 -9.68 11.14
N ILE A 182 0.88 -10.63 10.59
CA ILE A 182 1.33 -12.02 10.40
C ILE A 182 2.61 -12.06 9.55
N THR A 183 2.62 -11.30 8.45
CA THR A 183 3.77 -11.24 7.53
C THR A 183 5.00 -10.66 8.21
N VAL A 184 4.85 -9.58 8.99
CA VAL A 184 5.96 -8.94 9.71
C VAL A 184 6.51 -9.83 10.83
N LEU A 185 5.66 -10.52 11.58
CA LEU A 185 6.10 -11.47 12.61
C LEU A 185 6.96 -12.59 12.02
N MET A 186 6.69 -13.00 10.79
CA MET A 186 7.49 -14.00 10.07
C MET A 186 8.89 -13.50 9.64
N ILE A 187 9.08 -12.19 9.47
CA ILE A 187 10.38 -11.60 9.09
C ILE A 187 11.42 -11.77 10.21
N SER A 188 10.99 -11.89 11.46
CA SER A 188 11.89 -12.03 12.64
C SER A 188 12.76 -13.30 12.63
N LEU A 189 12.48 -14.25 11.73
CA LEU A 189 13.21 -15.52 11.62
C LEU A 189 14.14 -15.51 10.38
N PRO A 190 15.47 -15.67 10.55
CA PRO A 190 16.49 -15.37 9.53
C PRO A 190 16.46 -16.24 8.25
N PHE A 191 15.61 -17.28 8.17
CA PHE A 191 15.39 -18.10 6.97
C PHE A 191 13.97 -18.01 6.41
N ILE A 192 13.05 -17.37 7.13
CA ILE A 192 11.65 -17.17 6.71
C ILE A 192 11.49 -15.89 5.88
N ASN A 193 12.51 -15.03 5.85
CA ASN A 193 12.45 -13.76 5.13
C ASN A 193 12.05 -13.93 3.64
N MET A 194 12.52 -14.99 2.98
CA MET A 194 12.11 -15.30 1.60
C MET A 194 10.61 -15.64 1.48
N ILE A 195 10.08 -16.44 2.41
CA ILE A 195 8.64 -16.77 2.45
C ILE A 195 7.82 -15.52 2.74
N SER A 196 8.31 -14.65 3.63
CA SER A 196 7.62 -13.41 4.00
C SER A 196 7.52 -12.42 2.83
N GLY A 197 8.54 -12.32 1.96
CA GLY A 197 8.49 -11.48 0.76
C GLY A 197 7.43 -11.97 -0.25
N ALA A 198 7.36 -13.28 -0.47
CA ALA A 198 6.31 -13.87 -1.29
C ALA A 198 4.91 -13.65 -0.68
N LEU A 199 4.77 -13.84 0.63
CA LEU A 199 3.52 -13.62 1.33
C LEU A 199 3.08 -12.16 1.27
N LEU A 200 4.00 -11.21 1.43
CA LEU A 200 3.73 -9.78 1.32
C LEU A 200 3.18 -9.42 -0.06
N PHE A 201 3.71 -10.01 -1.12
CA PHE A 201 3.16 -9.83 -2.47
C PHE A 201 1.74 -10.37 -2.59
N ILE A 202 1.45 -11.56 -2.06
CA ILE A 202 0.09 -12.12 -2.03
C ILE A 202 -0.88 -11.18 -1.29
N VAL A 203 -0.46 -10.64 -0.14
CA VAL A 203 -1.24 -9.68 0.65
C VAL A 203 -1.48 -8.40 -0.13
N MET A 204 -0.49 -7.88 -0.86
CA MET A 204 -0.66 -6.70 -1.71
C MET A 204 -1.69 -6.93 -2.83
N ILE A 205 -1.66 -8.07 -3.51
CA ILE A 205 -2.66 -8.42 -4.53
C ILE A 205 -4.07 -8.51 -3.92
N PHE A 206 -4.20 -9.23 -2.81
CA PHE A 206 -5.47 -9.35 -2.10
C PHE A 206 -6.02 -7.96 -1.70
N ALA A 207 -5.21 -7.15 -1.04
CA ALA A 207 -5.58 -5.81 -0.59
C ALA A 207 -5.98 -4.92 -1.77
N THR A 208 -5.17 -4.90 -2.83
CA THR A 208 -5.40 -4.09 -4.03
C THR A 208 -6.73 -4.45 -4.70
N ARG A 209 -7.04 -5.75 -4.82
CA ARG A 209 -8.29 -6.19 -5.43
C ARG A 209 -9.50 -5.70 -4.65
N ILE A 210 -9.45 -5.75 -3.33
CA ILE A 210 -10.56 -5.30 -2.48
C ILE A 210 -10.70 -3.78 -2.53
N TYR A 211 -9.60 -3.04 -2.40
CA TYR A 211 -9.64 -1.57 -2.49
C TYR A 211 -10.11 -1.09 -3.85
N ALA A 212 -9.69 -1.73 -4.94
CA ALA A 212 -10.19 -1.42 -6.29
C ALA A 212 -11.70 -1.67 -6.41
N LYS A 213 -12.22 -2.78 -5.86
CA LYS A 213 -13.67 -3.04 -5.85
C LYS A 213 -14.46 -2.05 -4.99
N LEU A 214 -13.94 -1.68 -3.82
CA LEU A 214 -14.54 -0.65 -2.97
C LEU A 214 -14.57 0.71 -3.67
N PHE A 215 -13.48 1.06 -4.35
CA PHE A 215 -13.39 2.26 -5.14
C PHE A 215 -14.39 2.27 -6.30
N ALA A 216 -14.45 1.20 -7.09
CA ALA A 216 -15.43 1.06 -8.17
C ALA A 216 -16.88 1.16 -7.65
N GLY A 217 -17.17 0.51 -6.51
CA GLY A 217 -18.46 0.63 -5.84
C GLY A 217 -18.79 2.05 -5.39
N SER A 218 -17.79 2.85 -5.00
CA SER A 218 -17.96 4.27 -4.66
C SER A 218 -18.18 5.16 -5.89
N GLN A 219 -17.64 4.79 -7.07
CA GLN A 219 -17.90 5.53 -8.31
C GLN A 219 -19.35 5.39 -8.77
N ALA A 220 -19.91 4.18 -8.66
CA ALA A 220 -21.30 3.90 -9.06
C ALA A 220 -22.34 4.66 -8.22
N THR A 221 -21.98 5.11 -7.01
CA THR A 221 -22.87 5.82 -6.09
C THR A 221 -22.53 7.31 -5.93
N SER A 222 -21.42 7.77 -6.50
CA SER A 222 -20.95 9.16 -6.41
C SER A 222 -21.72 10.08 -7.37
N LYS A 223 -22.00 11.31 -6.90
CA LYS A 223 -22.61 12.40 -7.68
C LYS A 223 -21.69 12.99 -8.77
N TYR A 224 -20.45 12.49 -8.88
CA TYR A 224 -19.43 12.95 -9.82
C TYR A 224 -18.82 11.77 -10.59
N PRO A 225 -19.36 11.42 -11.78
CA PRO A 225 -18.73 10.45 -12.66
C PRO A 225 -17.46 11.05 -13.28
N VAL A 226 -16.35 10.32 -13.24
CA VAL A 226 -15.15 10.68 -14.00
C VAL A 226 -15.47 10.44 -15.48
N ARG A 227 -15.39 11.49 -16.29
CA ARG A 227 -15.58 11.40 -17.75
C ARG A 227 -14.36 10.70 -18.35
N TYR A 228 -14.62 9.57 -19.01
CA TYR A 228 -13.67 8.94 -19.94
C TYR A 228 -13.48 9.81 -21.19
#